data_AF-A0A956B987-F1
#
_entry.id   AF-A0A956B987-F1
#
_cell.length_a   1.000
_cell.length_b   1.000
_cell.length_c   1.000
_cell.angle_alpha   90.00
_cell.angle_beta   90.00
_cell.angle_gamma   90.00
#
_symmetry.space_group_name_H-M   'P 1'
#
loop_
_entity.id
_entity.type
_entity.pdbx_description
1 polymer ?
#
loop_
_entity_poly.entity_id
_entity_poly.type
_entity_poly.pdbx_seq_one_letter_code
_entity_poly.pdbx_strand_id
1 'polypeptide(L)'
;LPVPPIPSPPSGFETQDILRSPPPRTPPPRVSGSYATLLPGAPVPAEPPPRMESSADRHPLWLRVPGGAVVGPRGPTEALDTLASTLDGTPPELIAIASSSKQWLSADRLGVLLAEPVVPGHDQVQGELTGDLEQDSLVSLLGHLSRTRATGRLTVERNTPEAYIRRELRLDRGFLVGVSSSAEPFEVWSAALSGATRSHELRACFYQVVDRHVPFSSVASPADWKAVRPYQARVAQEHLQALFGLDRGAFTMQSETLPSTGLGPPISLLRLMPAMVSRARRSAELERALAPYLPVRLERTERFEGETAALGLAPADQARLDPLGHGHSLSEALGTCTSQRDLKLAMVLAYILIQLGALIPQYSLHASR
;
A
#
# COMPACT_ATOMS: atom_id res chain seq x y z
N LEU A 1 10.90 -33.75 41.72
CA LEU A 1 10.03 -32.83 42.49
C LEU A 1 8.80 -32.54 41.64
N PRO A 2 7.57 -32.82 42.13
CA PRO A 2 6.36 -32.61 41.33
C PRO A 2 6.00 -31.12 41.28
N VAL A 3 5.65 -30.64 40.10
CA VAL A 3 5.20 -29.26 39.82
C VAL A 3 3.69 -29.17 40.13
N PRO A 4 3.21 -28.15 40.86
CA PRO A 4 1.79 -28.01 41.15
C PRO A 4 0.99 -27.52 39.92
N PRO A 5 -0.30 -27.87 39.81
CA PRO A 5 -1.14 -27.49 38.68
C PRO A 5 -1.51 -26.00 38.70
N ILE A 6 -1.52 -25.40 37.51
CA ILE A 6 -1.92 -24.01 37.25
C ILE A 6 -3.47 -23.95 37.22
N PRO A 7 -4.12 -23.00 37.93
CA PRO A 7 -5.57 -22.86 37.88
C PRO A 7 -6.05 -22.30 36.54
N SER A 8 -7.16 -22.84 36.04
CA SER A 8 -7.83 -22.36 34.83
C SER A 8 -8.51 -21.00 35.08
N PRO A 9 -8.50 -20.08 34.11
CA PRO A 9 -9.23 -18.82 34.22
C PRO A 9 -10.75 -19.04 34.08
N PRO A 10 -11.57 -18.23 34.78
CA PRO A 10 -13.02 -18.37 34.77
C PRO A 10 -13.63 -17.99 33.42
N SER A 11 -14.59 -18.81 33.00
CA SER A 11 -15.48 -18.59 31.87
C SER A 11 -16.55 -17.55 32.23
N GLY A 12 -16.82 -16.64 31.31
CA GLY A 12 -18.03 -15.80 31.32
C GLY A 12 -17.72 -14.31 31.33
N PHE A 13 -17.98 -13.64 30.21
CA PHE A 13 -18.74 -12.39 30.25
C PHE A 13 -19.52 -12.23 28.94
N GLU A 14 -20.77 -11.89 29.14
CA GLU A 14 -21.87 -11.83 28.19
C GLU A 14 -21.76 -10.65 27.22
N THR A 15 -22.35 -10.88 26.06
CA THR A 15 -22.72 -9.93 25.01
C THR A 15 -23.61 -8.82 25.56
N GLN A 16 -23.32 -7.55 25.25
CA GLN A 16 -24.36 -6.51 25.16
C GLN A 16 -24.16 -5.59 23.96
N ASP A 17 -25.22 -5.52 23.17
CA ASP A 17 -25.52 -4.59 22.10
C ASP A 17 -25.46 -3.12 22.55
N ILE A 18 -24.77 -2.28 21.77
CA ILE A 18 -25.16 -0.86 21.66
C ILE A 18 -25.00 -0.42 20.19
N LEU A 19 -26.09 -0.56 19.44
CA LEU A 19 -26.40 0.24 18.27
C LEU A 19 -26.72 1.67 18.74
N ARG A 20 -25.89 2.66 18.37
CA ARG A 20 -26.27 4.07 18.40
C ARG A 20 -25.88 4.73 17.09
N SER A 21 -26.89 5.01 16.27
CA SER A 21 -26.83 5.85 15.08
C SER A 21 -26.43 7.28 15.44
N PRO A 22 -25.56 7.95 14.66
CA PRO A 22 -25.33 9.38 14.80
C PRO A 22 -26.51 10.19 14.23
N PRO A 23 -26.83 11.38 14.79
CA PRO A 23 -27.90 12.24 14.30
C PRO A 23 -27.54 12.93 12.97
N PRO A 24 -28.55 13.37 12.18
CA PRO A 24 -28.33 14.03 10.90
C PRO A 24 -27.72 15.43 11.07
N ARG A 25 -26.65 15.71 10.33
CA ARG A 25 -26.08 17.05 10.23
C ARG A 25 -26.85 17.88 9.19
N THR A 26 -27.47 18.95 9.66
CA THR A 26 -28.00 20.04 8.82
C THR A 26 -26.85 20.82 8.15
N PRO A 27 -26.95 21.16 6.86
CA PRO A 27 -25.98 22.03 6.20
C PRO A 27 -26.24 23.51 6.53
N PRO A 28 -25.19 24.34 6.72
CA PRO A 28 -25.33 25.79 6.87
C PRO A 28 -25.64 26.49 5.52
N PRO A 29 -26.19 27.72 5.56
CA PRO A 29 -26.78 28.38 4.39
C PRO A 29 -25.75 28.89 3.40
N ARG A 30 -26.11 28.81 2.10
CA ARG A 30 -25.42 29.44 0.98
C ARG A 30 -25.52 30.96 1.10
N VAL A 31 -24.38 31.63 1.26
CA VAL A 31 -24.28 33.08 1.02
C VAL A 31 -24.01 33.28 -0.47
N SER A 32 -24.98 33.89 -1.15
CA SER A 32 -24.83 34.45 -2.50
C SER A 32 -24.15 35.81 -2.40
N GLY A 33 -23.08 36.01 -3.17
CA GLY A 33 -22.54 37.33 -3.55
C GLY A 33 -22.02 37.18 -4.98
N SER A 34 -22.86 37.51 -5.97
CA SER A 34 -22.96 38.80 -6.67
C SER A 34 -21.83 39.01 -7.67
N TYR A 35 -22.26 39.13 -8.93
CA TYR A 35 -21.50 39.37 -10.13
C TYR A 35 -20.61 40.62 -10.03
N ALA A 36 -19.35 40.50 -10.45
CA ALA A 36 -18.53 41.63 -10.83
C ALA A 36 -18.45 41.70 -12.37
N THR A 37 -19.09 42.72 -12.91
CA THR A 37 -19.04 43.17 -14.30
C THR A 37 -17.60 43.59 -14.63
N LEU A 38 -17.03 43.04 -15.71
CA LEU A 38 -15.72 43.42 -16.24
C LEU A 38 -15.82 44.76 -16.99
N LEU A 39 -15.05 45.76 -16.54
CA LEU A 39 -14.70 46.95 -17.33
C LEU A 39 -13.20 46.87 -17.69
N PRO A 40 -12.80 47.17 -18.94
CA PRO A 40 -11.40 47.18 -19.34
C PRO A 40 -10.76 48.54 -19.03
N GLY A 41 -9.62 48.52 -18.32
CA GLY A 41 -8.69 49.67 -18.26
C GLY A 41 -8.54 50.39 -16.92
N ALA A 42 -8.22 49.69 -15.83
CA ALA A 42 -7.76 50.30 -14.58
C ALA A 42 -6.40 49.71 -14.13
N PRO A 43 -5.47 50.52 -13.59
CA PRO A 43 -4.11 50.11 -13.28
C PRO A 43 -4.03 49.18 -12.07
N VAL A 44 -3.05 48.27 -12.10
CA VAL A 44 -2.71 47.33 -11.03
C VAL A 44 -2.42 48.09 -9.72
N PRO A 45 -3.14 47.85 -8.61
CA PRO A 45 -2.72 48.35 -7.32
C PRO A 45 -1.59 47.48 -6.77
N ALA A 46 -0.41 48.07 -6.67
CA ALA A 46 0.73 47.52 -5.95
C ALA A 46 0.57 47.79 -4.44
N GLU A 47 -0.21 46.97 -3.74
CA GLU A 47 -0.10 46.81 -2.28
C GLU A 47 -0.91 45.58 -1.81
N PRO A 48 -0.30 44.62 -1.08
CA PRO A 48 -1.05 43.52 -0.49
C PRO A 48 -1.81 43.99 0.78
N PRO A 49 -3.00 43.43 1.07
CA PRO A 49 -3.79 43.81 2.24
C PRO A 49 -3.13 43.38 3.57
N PRO A 50 -3.50 44.02 4.70
CA PRO A 50 -2.88 43.78 6.00
C PRO A 50 -3.20 42.38 6.56
N ARG A 51 -2.20 41.81 7.25
CA ARG A 51 -2.19 40.47 7.84
C ARG A 51 -3.22 40.33 8.97
N MET A 52 -4.13 39.37 8.84
CA MET A 52 -4.74 38.71 10.00
C MET A 52 -3.90 37.48 10.35
N GLU A 53 -3.11 37.58 11.42
CA GLU A 53 -2.26 36.51 11.93
C GLU A 53 -3.09 35.46 12.70
N SER A 54 -3.48 34.39 12.02
CA SER A 54 -3.61 33.08 12.67
C SER A 54 -2.20 32.49 12.81
N SER A 55 -1.74 32.28 14.03
CA SER A 55 -0.33 31.91 14.31
C SER A 55 0.10 30.51 13.83
N ALA A 56 -0.81 29.74 13.22
CA ALA A 56 -0.52 28.40 12.69
C ALA A 56 0.09 28.40 11.26
N ASP A 57 -0.02 29.49 10.50
CA ASP A 57 0.40 29.58 9.09
C ASP A 57 1.62 30.49 8.89
N ARG A 58 2.64 30.37 9.74
CA ARG A 58 3.86 31.20 9.65
C ARG A 58 4.76 30.90 8.45
N HIS A 59 4.50 29.81 7.72
CA HIS A 59 5.33 29.38 6.58
C HIS A 59 4.44 28.98 5.40
N PRO A 60 3.96 29.91 4.58
CA PRO A 60 3.24 29.57 3.36
C PRO A 60 4.09 28.71 2.42
N LEU A 61 3.46 27.74 1.75
CA LEU A 61 4.09 26.98 0.66
C LEU A 61 3.62 27.50 -0.68
N TRP A 62 4.56 27.57 -1.62
CA TRP A 62 4.30 27.86 -3.02
C TRP A 62 4.68 26.66 -3.87
N LEU A 63 3.88 26.39 -4.89
CA LEU A 63 4.07 25.29 -5.83
C LEU A 63 4.34 25.85 -7.21
N ARG A 64 5.34 25.32 -7.90
CA ARG A 64 5.56 25.56 -9.32
C ARG A 64 5.02 24.36 -10.06
N VAL A 65 3.98 24.59 -10.85
CA VAL A 65 3.31 23.57 -11.67
C VAL A 65 3.91 23.55 -13.08
N PRO A 66 3.58 22.54 -13.91
CA PRO A 66 4.09 22.42 -15.28
C PRO A 66 3.77 23.68 -16.09
N GLY A 67 4.72 24.13 -16.90
CA GLY A 67 4.64 25.41 -17.60
C GLY A 67 5.09 26.63 -16.78
N GLY A 68 5.55 26.43 -15.54
CA GLY A 68 6.21 27.45 -14.73
C GLY A 68 5.27 28.37 -13.93
N ALA A 69 3.96 28.15 -13.99
CA ALA A 69 3.01 28.89 -13.16
C ALA A 69 3.25 28.59 -11.67
N VAL A 70 3.08 29.62 -10.84
CA VAL A 70 3.26 29.52 -9.38
C VAL A 70 1.90 29.62 -8.69
N VAL A 71 1.59 28.66 -7.84
CA VAL A 71 0.33 28.52 -7.12
C VAL A 71 0.60 28.59 -5.62
N GLY A 72 -0.13 29.42 -4.88
CA GLY A 72 0.01 29.58 -3.44
C GLY A 72 -0.42 30.96 -2.95
N PRO A 73 -0.34 31.23 -1.63
CA PRO A 73 0.16 30.35 -0.58
C PRO A 73 -0.77 29.19 -0.24
N ARG A 74 -0.23 28.04 0.16
CA ARG A 74 -0.98 26.87 0.63
C ARG A 74 -0.42 26.32 1.95
N GLY A 75 -1.29 25.64 2.71
CA GLY A 75 -0.85 24.81 3.83
C GLY A 75 -0.23 23.48 3.37
N PRO A 76 0.45 22.72 4.25
CA PRO A 76 1.17 21.51 3.88
C PRO A 76 0.30 20.43 3.24
N THR A 77 -0.87 20.13 3.82
CA THR A 77 -1.79 19.13 3.26
C THR A 77 -2.28 19.53 1.86
N GLU A 78 -2.74 20.77 1.68
CA GLU A 78 -3.20 21.26 0.38
C GLU A 78 -2.08 21.29 -0.67
N ALA A 79 -0.84 21.59 -0.25
CA ALA A 79 0.31 21.55 -1.12
C ALA A 79 0.61 20.12 -1.59
N LEU A 80 0.57 19.13 -0.69
CA LEU A 80 0.73 17.71 -1.04
C LEU A 80 -0.38 17.23 -1.99
N ASP A 81 -1.63 17.57 -1.72
CA ASP A 81 -2.75 17.18 -2.60
C ASP A 81 -2.64 17.84 -4.00
N THR A 82 -2.16 19.09 -4.04
CA THR A 82 -1.87 19.77 -5.32
C THR A 82 -0.70 19.10 -6.05
N LEU A 83 0.38 18.75 -5.35
CA LEU A 83 1.50 18.00 -5.97
C LEU A 83 1.02 16.67 -6.52
N ALA A 84 0.26 15.90 -5.74
CA ALA A 84 -0.23 14.59 -6.13
C ALA A 84 -1.11 14.62 -7.37
N SER A 85 -2.07 15.56 -7.43
CA SER A 85 -2.93 15.74 -8.61
C SER A 85 -2.17 16.27 -9.84
N THR A 86 -1.09 17.03 -9.65
CA THR A 86 -0.29 17.57 -10.76
C THR A 86 0.71 16.55 -11.32
N LEU A 87 1.14 15.60 -10.48
CA LEU A 87 2.03 14.50 -10.86
C LEU A 87 1.37 13.48 -11.78
N ASP A 88 0.04 13.47 -11.86
CA ASP A 88 -0.68 12.62 -12.80
C ASP A 88 -0.35 13.02 -14.26
N GLY A 89 0.55 12.26 -14.89
CA GLY A 89 1.02 12.49 -16.24
C GLY A 89 2.13 13.54 -16.41
N THR A 90 2.73 14.05 -15.32
CA THR A 90 3.84 15.02 -15.42
C THR A 90 5.11 14.57 -14.71
N PRO A 91 6.31 14.71 -15.31
CA PRO A 91 7.56 14.36 -14.65
C PRO A 91 7.79 15.16 -13.35
N PRO A 92 8.16 14.47 -12.25
CA PRO A 92 8.25 15.07 -10.91
C PRO A 92 9.32 16.17 -10.77
N GLU A 93 10.33 16.19 -11.64
CA GLU A 93 11.37 17.20 -11.68
C GLU A 93 10.88 18.57 -12.20
N LEU A 94 9.78 18.59 -12.94
CA LEU A 94 9.17 19.82 -13.47
C LEU A 94 8.27 20.51 -12.44
N ILE A 95 7.91 19.80 -11.38
CA ILE A 95 7.06 20.28 -10.30
C ILE A 95 7.93 20.55 -9.09
N ALA A 96 7.76 21.71 -8.46
CA ALA A 96 8.56 22.07 -7.29
C ALA A 96 7.72 22.73 -6.20
N ILE A 97 8.19 22.62 -4.96
CA ILE A 97 7.64 23.26 -3.78
C ILE A 97 8.68 24.19 -3.17
N ALA A 98 8.24 25.27 -2.54
CA ALA A 98 9.11 26.19 -1.83
C ALA A 98 8.41 26.77 -0.60
N SER A 99 9.17 26.96 0.49
CA SER A 99 8.78 27.72 1.69
C SER A 99 9.18 29.20 1.60
N SER A 100 9.88 29.59 0.52
CA SER A 100 10.32 30.96 0.26
C SER A 100 10.55 31.17 -1.25
N SER A 101 10.67 32.42 -1.70
CA SER A 101 10.97 32.71 -3.11
C SER A 101 12.40 32.38 -3.55
N LYS A 102 13.26 31.92 -2.63
CA LYS A 102 14.71 31.79 -2.86
C LYS A 102 15.13 30.40 -3.34
N GLN A 103 14.45 29.35 -2.88
CA GLN A 103 14.86 27.96 -3.13
C GLN A 103 13.64 27.12 -3.45
N TRP A 104 13.77 26.31 -4.51
CA TRP A 104 12.74 25.39 -4.97
C TRP A 104 13.24 23.96 -4.82
N LEU A 105 12.40 23.12 -4.23
CA LEU A 105 12.62 21.70 -4.03
C LEU A 105 11.71 20.93 -4.99
N SER A 106 12.29 20.14 -5.89
CA SER A 106 11.51 19.32 -6.82
C SER A 106 10.71 18.22 -6.09
N ALA A 107 9.61 17.77 -6.69
CA ALA A 107 8.70 16.80 -6.06
C ALA A 107 9.37 15.44 -5.82
N ASP A 108 10.22 14.98 -6.74
CA ASP A 108 11.03 13.76 -6.59
C ASP A 108 11.92 13.85 -5.36
N ARG A 109 12.62 14.97 -5.20
CA ARG A 109 13.55 15.21 -4.11
C ARG A 109 12.81 15.34 -2.79
N LEU A 110 11.66 16.03 -2.78
CA LEU A 110 10.79 16.09 -1.62
C LEU A 110 10.42 14.68 -1.16
N GLY A 111 9.97 13.80 -2.07
CA GLY A 111 9.62 12.42 -1.74
C GLY A 111 10.78 11.66 -1.10
N VAL A 112 11.99 11.79 -1.64
CA VAL A 112 13.19 11.19 -1.04
C VAL A 112 13.46 11.72 0.38
N LEU A 113 13.38 13.03 0.60
CA LEU A 113 13.62 13.62 1.92
C LEU A 113 12.54 13.24 2.94
N LEU A 114 11.33 12.97 2.48
CA LEU A 114 10.19 12.52 3.27
C LEU A 114 10.12 11.00 3.49
N ALA A 115 11.06 10.24 2.91
CA ALA A 115 11.04 8.77 2.87
C ALA A 115 9.78 8.19 2.20
N GLU A 116 9.21 8.92 1.24
CA GLU A 116 8.08 8.54 0.41
C GLU A 116 8.39 8.93 -1.06
N PRO A 117 9.31 8.21 -1.72
CA PRO A 117 9.80 8.58 -3.04
C PRO A 117 8.66 8.57 -4.06
N VAL A 118 8.56 9.65 -4.84
CA VAL A 118 7.61 9.75 -5.95
C VAL A 118 8.07 8.85 -7.09
N VAL A 119 7.16 8.00 -7.55
CA VAL A 119 7.39 7.12 -8.69
C VAL A 119 6.98 7.86 -9.97
N PRO A 120 7.90 8.18 -10.89
CA PRO A 120 7.52 8.79 -12.16
C PRO A 120 6.63 7.85 -12.97
N GLY A 121 5.62 8.39 -13.64
CA GLY A 121 4.82 7.66 -14.62
C GLY A 121 5.60 7.56 -15.93
N HIS A 122 5.79 6.33 -16.42
CA HIS A 122 6.23 6.01 -17.80
C HIS A 122 7.72 5.87 -18.12
N ASP A 123 8.59 5.59 -17.15
CA ASP A 123 9.90 5.06 -17.53
C ASP A 123 9.75 3.59 -17.96
N GLN A 124 10.10 3.31 -19.22
CA GLN A 124 10.34 1.93 -19.67
C GLN A 124 11.55 1.39 -18.92
N VAL A 125 11.28 0.73 -17.81
CA VAL A 125 12.33 0.12 -17.02
C VAL A 125 12.67 -1.24 -17.61
N GLN A 126 13.88 -1.39 -18.14
CA GLN A 126 14.39 -2.71 -18.52
C GLN A 126 14.68 -3.50 -17.24
N GLY A 127 14.11 -4.70 -17.11
CA GLY A 127 14.31 -5.56 -15.95
C GLY A 127 14.85 -6.93 -16.31
N GLU A 128 15.40 -7.61 -15.31
CA GLU A 128 15.97 -8.96 -15.44
C GLU A 128 14.88 -10.03 -15.53
N LEU A 129 13.69 -9.73 -14.99
CA LEU A 129 12.52 -10.59 -15.06
C LEU A 129 11.32 -9.73 -15.46
N THR A 130 10.67 -10.10 -16.57
CA THR A 130 9.48 -9.43 -17.11
C THR A 130 8.43 -10.47 -17.46
N GLY A 131 7.16 -10.09 -17.42
CA GLY A 131 6.06 -10.97 -17.79
C GLY A 131 4.70 -10.32 -17.56
N ASP A 132 3.65 -11.13 -17.73
CA ASP A 132 2.26 -10.72 -17.59
C ASP A 132 1.56 -11.48 -16.47
N LEU A 133 0.79 -10.75 -15.65
CA LEU A 133 0.02 -11.32 -14.55
C LEU A 133 -1.10 -12.27 -15.00
N GLU A 134 -1.48 -12.21 -16.28
CA GLU A 134 -2.43 -13.16 -16.89
C GLU A 134 -1.82 -14.55 -17.05
N GLN A 135 -0.50 -14.64 -17.21
CA GLN A 135 0.23 -15.90 -17.36
C GLN A 135 0.77 -16.37 -16.01
N ASP A 136 1.35 -15.45 -15.24
CA ASP A 136 1.90 -15.70 -13.92
C ASP A 136 1.07 -14.98 -12.86
N SER A 137 0.34 -15.72 -12.03
CA SER A 137 -0.39 -15.06 -10.95
C SER A 137 0.57 -14.26 -10.05
N LEU A 138 0.11 -13.12 -9.52
CA LEU A 138 0.91 -12.32 -8.59
C LEU A 138 1.42 -13.16 -7.40
N VAL A 139 0.63 -14.14 -6.95
CA VAL A 139 1.05 -15.08 -5.90
C VAL A 139 2.24 -15.93 -6.33
N SER A 140 2.20 -16.48 -7.55
CA SER A 140 3.32 -17.23 -8.13
C SER A 140 4.58 -16.37 -8.25
N LEU A 141 4.45 -15.15 -8.79
CA LEU A 141 5.54 -14.19 -8.94
C LEU A 141 6.18 -13.84 -7.59
N LEU A 142 5.39 -13.42 -6.61
CA LEU A 142 5.90 -13.06 -5.28
C LEU A 142 6.52 -14.28 -4.56
N GLY A 143 5.97 -15.48 -4.77
CA GLY A 143 6.56 -16.72 -4.27
C GLY A 143 7.90 -17.01 -4.91
N HIS A 144 8.03 -16.83 -6.23
CA HIS A 144 9.28 -16.96 -6.95
C HIS A 144 10.33 -15.98 -6.41
N LEU A 145 9.99 -14.69 -6.29
CA LEU A 145 10.90 -13.65 -5.77
C LEU A 145 11.33 -13.90 -4.31
N SER A 146 10.43 -14.43 -3.48
CA SER A 146 10.77 -14.81 -2.11
C SER A 146 11.77 -15.97 -2.08
N ARG A 147 11.57 -17.01 -2.91
CA ARG A 147 12.47 -18.17 -3.00
C ARG A 147 13.84 -17.82 -3.57
N THR A 148 13.89 -17.01 -4.62
CA THR A 148 15.15 -16.57 -5.23
C THR A 148 15.86 -15.50 -4.41
N ARG A 149 15.25 -15.05 -3.30
CA ARG A 149 15.77 -13.99 -2.43
C ARG A 149 16.08 -12.73 -3.23
N ALA A 150 15.17 -12.35 -4.11
CA ALA A 150 15.35 -11.20 -4.98
C ALA A 150 15.58 -9.91 -4.18
N THR A 151 16.53 -9.08 -4.62
CA THR A 151 16.78 -7.74 -4.09
C THR A 151 16.59 -6.74 -5.22
N GLY A 152 15.80 -5.69 -4.98
CA GLY A 152 15.57 -4.62 -5.94
C GLY A 152 14.11 -4.19 -5.99
N ARG A 153 13.65 -3.74 -7.16
CA ARG A 153 12.33 -3.16 -7.36
C ARG A 153 11.48 -4.00 -8.30
N LEU A 154 10.36 -4.48 -7.79
CA LEU A 154 9.28 -5.05 -8.59
C LEU A 154 8.29 -3.94 -8.92
N THR A 155 8.09 -3.68 -10.21
CA THR A 155 7.08 -2.78 -10.74
C THR A 155 5.96 -3.61 -11.34
N VAL A 156 4.72 -3.27 -11.01
CA VAL A 156 3.52 -3.86 -11.62
C VAL A 156 2.72 -2.72 -12.23
N GLU A 157 2.42 -2.85 -13.52
CA GLU A 157 1.76 -1.84 -14.31
C GLU A 157 0.51 -2.41 -14.96
N ARG A 158 -0.59 -1.65 -14.91
CA ARG A 158 -1.81 -1.95 -15.64
C ARG A 158 -2.25 -0.70 -16.36
N ASN A 159 -2.24 -0.77 -17.69
CA ASN A 159 -2.76 0.29 -18.53
C ASN A 159 -4.19 -0.06 -18.96
N THR A 160 -5.15 0.78 -18.59
CA THR A 160 -6.53 0.69 -19.06
C THR A 160 -6.92 1.99 -19.77
N PRO A 161 -7.96 1.99 -20.62
CA PRO A 161 -8.42 3.22 -21.28
C PRO A 161 -8.78 4.35 -20.30
N GLU A 162 -9.11 4.01 -19.05
CA GLU A 162 -9.61 4.93 -18.03
C GLU A 162 -8.53 5.35 -17.03
N ALA A 163 -7.49 4.53 -16.83
CA ALA A 163 -6.46 4.78 -15.82
C ALA A 163 -5.16 4.00 -16.11
N TYR A 164 -4.03 4.64 -15.80
CA TYR A 164 -2.73 3.99 -15.66
C TYR A 164 -2.45 3.72 -14.18
N ILE A 165 -2.25 2.45 -13.83
CA ILE A 165 -1.93 2.02 -12.47
C ILE A 165 -0.50 1.49 -12.48
N ARG A 166 0.41 2.14 -11.75
CA ARG A 166 1.74 1.60 -11.43
C ARG A 166 1.88 1.44 -9.93
N ARG A 167 2.36 0.27 -9.52
CA ARG A 167 2.64 -0.10 -8.14
C ARG A 167 4.05 -0.64 -8.05
N GLU A 168 4.78 -0.22 -7.04
CA GLU A 168 6.16 -0.65 -6.83
C GLU A 168 6.32 -1.31 -5.47
N LEU A 169 6.99 -2.46 -5.47
CA LEU A 169 7.46 -3.16 -4.29
C LEU A 169 8.98 -3.13 -4.28
N ARG A 170 9.53 -2.71 -3.14
CA ARG A 170 10.97 -2.77 -2.89
C ARG A 170 11.27 -3.99 -2.04
N LEU A 171 12.18 -4.81 -2.53
CA LEU A 171 12.56 -6.08 -1.93
C LEU A 171 14.03 -6.09 -1.54
N ASP A 172 14.33 -6.63 -0.36
CA ASP A 172 15.69 -6.98 0.06
C ASP A 172 15.72 -8.45 0.46
N ARG A 173 16.46 -9.27 -0.29
CA ARG A 173 16.61 -10.72 -0.07
C ARG A 173 15.27 -11.45 0.03
N GLY A 174 14.29 -11.05 -0.79
CA GLY A 174 12.94 -11.61 -0.80
C GLY A 174 12.01 -11.06 0.29
N PHE A 175 12.45 -10.08 1.09
CA PHE A 175 11.63 -9.40 2.08
C PHE A 175 11.14 -8.05 1.56
N LEU A 176 9.89 -7.73 1.87
CA LEU A 176 9.33 -6.43 1.57
C LEU A 176 9.93 -5.36 2.49
N VAL A 177 10.48 -4.30 1.90
CA VAL A 177 11.05 -3.15 2.60
C VAL A 177 10.40 -1.82 2.21
N GLY A 178 9.62 -1.78 1.13
CA GLY A 178 8.97 -0.57 0.63
C GLY A 178 7.80 -0.88 -0.29
N VAL A 179 6.76 -0.04 -0.26
CA VAL A 179 5.61 -0.11 -1.18
C VAL A 179 5.28 1.32 -1.59
N SER A 180 5.05 1.55 -2.88
CA SER A 180 4.61 2.84 -3.40
C SER A 180 3.65 2.70 -4.59
N SER A 181 2.93 3.79 -4.88
CA SER A 181 1.91 3.89 -5.91
C SER A 181 2.13 5.19 -6.69
N SER A 182 2.12 5.12 -8.03
CA SER A 182 2.22 6.33 -8.86
C SER A 182 0.97 7.21 -8.77
N ALA A 183 -0.19 6.62 -8.46
CA ALA A 183 -1.47 7.33 -8.44
C ALA A 183 -1.68 8.13 -7.13
N GLU A 184 -0.91 7.84 -6.08
CA GLU A 184 -1.14 8.36 -4.73
C GLU A 184 0.21 8.75 -4.07
N PRO A 185 0.98 9.68 -4.64
CA PRO A 185 2.21 10.16 -4.01
C PRO A 185 1.89 10.99 -2.75
N PHE A 186 2.78 10.94 -1.76
CA PHE A 186 2.68 11.68 -0.49
C PHE A 186 1.51 11.32 0.43
N GLU A 187 0.84 10.19 0.19
CA GLU A 187 -0.35 9.76 0.94
C GLU A 187 -0.06 9.60 2.45
N VAL A 188 1.13 9.08 2.82
CA VAL A 188 1.53 8.95 4.23
C VAL A 188 1.54 10.32 4.89
N TRP A 189 2.12 11.31 4.23
CA TRP A 189 2.27 12.66 4.77
C TRP A 189 0.96 13.44 4.77
N SER A 190 0.14 13.33 3.72
CA SER A 190 -1.21 13.89 3.71
C SER A 190 -2.05 13.32 4.86
N ALA A 191 -1.98 12.01 5.11
CA ALA A 191 -2.70 11.37 6.22
C ALA A 191 -2.15 11.77 7.60
N ALA A 192 -0.82 11.78 7.78
CA ALA A 192 -0.19 12.11 9.06
C ALA A 192 -0.46 13.57 9.47
N LEU A 193 -0.37 14.52 8.53
CA LEU A 193 -0.60 15.94 8.79
C LEU A 193 -2.08 16.27 9.07
N SER A 194 -3.01 15.45 8.55
CA SER A 194 -4.45 15.61 8.72
C SER A 194 -4.98 14.92 9.98
N GLY A 195 -4.41 13.76 10.36
CA GLY A 195 -4.93 12.92 11.43
C GLY A 195 -4.18 12.99 12.77
N ALA A 196 -2.99 13.60 12.82
CA ALA A 196 -2.18 13.58 14.04
C ALA A 196 -2.66 14.56 15.12
N THR A 197 -2.73 14.08 16.36
CA THR A 197 -2.88 14.91 17.57
C THR A 197 -1.73 15.92 17.75
N ARG A 198 -0.58 15.71 17.09
CA ARG A 198 0.58 16.62 17.07
C ARG A 198 0.82 17.26 15.69
N SER A 199 -0.25 17.49 14.92
CA SER A 199 -0.17 18.00 13.54
C SER A 199 0.68 19.27 13.40
N HIS A 200 0.68 20.18 14.37
CA HIS A 200 1.52 21.38 14.33
C HIS A 200 3.03 21.09 14.32
N GLU A 201 3.50 20.14 15.11
CA GLU A 201 4.94 19.79 15.18
C GLU A 201 5.39 19.09 13.89
N LEU A 202 4.55 18.21 13.35
CA LEU A 202 4.81 17.57 12.05
C LEU A 202 4.83 18.60 10.91
N ARG A 203 3.92 19.59 10.92
CA ARG A 203 3.95 20.71 9.96
C ARG A 203 5.25 21.51 10.09
N ALA A 204 5.69 21.83 11.29
CA ALA A 204 6.95 22.54 11.51
C ALA A 204 8.16 21.76 10.96
N CYS A 205 8.20 20.45 11.18
CA CYS A 205 9.25 19.60 10.60
C CYS A 205 9.17 19.54 9.07
N PHE A 206 7.97 19.42 8.50
CA PHE A 206 7.74 19.45 7.05
C PHE A 206 8.28 20.75 6.43
N TYR A 207 7.98 21.90 7.04
CA TYR A 207 8.55 23.18 6.59
C TYR A 207 10.07 23.19 6.65
N GLN A 208 10.69 22.62 7.69
CA GLN A 208 12.15 22.54 7.77
C GLN A 208 12.75 21.63 6.68
N VAL A 209 12.06 20.55 6.30
CA VAL A 209 12.48 19.71 5.16
C VAL A 209 12.48 20.53 3.87
N VAL A 210 11.38 21.26 3.60
CA VAL A 210 11.25 22.10 2.40
C VAL A 210 12.23 23.26 2.41
N ASP A 211 12.46 23.91 3.55
CA ASP A 211 13.30 25.11 3.67
C ASP A 211 14.80 24.79 3.65
N ARG A 212 15.21 23.70 4.31
CA ARG A 212 16.63 23.35 4.48
C ARG A 212 17.10 22.26 3.53
N HIS A 213 16.19 21.63 2.78
CA HIS A 213 16.48 20.53 1.86
C HIS A 213 17.18 19.34 2.54
N VAL A 214 16.87 19.09 3.81
CA VAL A 214 17.42 17.98 4.62
C VAL A 214 16.39 16.88 4.82
N PRO A 215 16.81 15.61 5.03
CA PRO A 215 15.88 14.53 5.30
C PRO A 215 15.03 14.79 6.55
N PHE A 216 13.80 14.29 6.56
CA PHE A 216 12.93 14.37 7.73
C PHE A 216 13.61 13.75 8.97
N SER A 217 14.46 12.73 8.79
CA SER A 217 15.22 12.10 9.87
C SER A 217 16.19 13.04 10.58
N SER A 218 16.59 14.13 9.93
CA SER A 218 17.52 15.12 10.48
C SER A 218 16.84 16.23 11.27
N VAL A 219 15.52 16.42 11.10
CA VAL A 219 14.75 17.50 11.75
C VAL A 219 13.71 16.97 12.73
N ALA A 220 13.29 15.71 12.58
CA ALA A 220 12.28 15.07 13.39
C ALA A 220 12.84 14.52 14.70
N SER A 221 12.07 14.63 15.78
CA SER A 221 12.36 13.88 16.99
C SER A 221 11.98 12.40 16.83
N PRO A 222 12.52 11.48 17.65
CA PRO A 222 12.06 10.09 17.69
C PRO A 222 10.55 9.94 17.95
N ALA A 223 9.94 10.89 18.66
CA ALA A 223 8.50 10.89 18.93
C ALA A 223 7.68 11.20 17.66
N ASP A 224 8.19 12.07 16.79
CA ASP A 224 7.52 12.43 15.53
C ASP A 224 7.56 11.27 14.54
N TRP A 225 8.69 10.57 14.46
CA TRP A 225 8.80 9.31 13.72
C TRP A 225 7.78 8.27 14.18
N LYS A 226 7.59 8.14 15.50
CA LYS A 226 6.58 7.24 16.07
C LYS A 226 5.16 7.66 15.69
N ALA A 227 4.90 8.94 15.49
CA ALA A 227 3.59 9.46 15.07
C ALA A 227 3.27 9.20 13.59
N VAL A 228 4.28 9.20 12.71
CA VAL A 228 4.10 8.94 11.26
C VAL A 228 3.96 7.45 10.94
N ARG A 229 4.60 6.59 11.73
CA ARG A 229 4.67 5.13 11.48
C ARG A 229 3.31 4.41 11.29
N PRO A 230 2.24 4.71 12.06
CA PRO A 230 0.94 4.09 11.84
C PRO A 230 0.36 4.37 10.45
N TYR A 231 0.59 5.57 9.92
CA TYR A 231 0.15 5.96 8.57
C TYR A 231 0.95 5.22 7.50
N GLN A 232 2.27 5.09 7.66
CA GLN A 232 3.11 4.27 6.78
C GLN A 232 2.63 2.83 6.71
N ALA A 233 2.33 2.23 7.86
CA ALA A 233 1.83 0.86 7.92
C ALA A 233 0.45 0.72 7.23
N ARG A 234 -0.44 1.71 7.43
CA ARG A 234 -1.76 1.73 6.81
C ARG A 234 -1.67 1.87 5.29
N VAL A 235 -0.96 2.88 4.79
CA VAL A 235 -0.78 3.15 3.35
C VAL A 235 -0.10 1.97 2.66
N ALA A 236 0.96 1.41 3.26
CA ALA A 236 1.62 0.22 2.71
C ALA A 236 0.64 -0.96 2.61
N GLN A 237 -0.23 -1.15 3.60
CA GLN A 237 -1.26 -2.19 3.57
C GLN A 237 -2.30 -1.93 2.49
N GLU A 238 -2.75 -0.68 2.31
CA GLU A 238 -3.71 -0.27 1.29
C GLU A 238 -3.14 -0.50 -0.12
N HIS A 239 -1.89 -0.09 -0.36
CA HIS A 239 -1.21 -0.31 -1.64
C HIS A 239 -0.96 -1.79 -1.93
N LEU A 240 -0.57 -2.59 -0.93
CA LEU A 240 -0.45 -4.04 -1.07
C LEU A 240 -1.81 -4.66 -1.40
N GLN A 241 -2.87 -4.30 -0.67
CA GLN A 241 -4.20 -4.84 -0.94
C GLN A 241 -4.67 -4.50 -2.35
N ALA A 242 -4.45 -3.26 -2.81
CA ALA A 242 -4.75 -2.85 -4.17
C ALA A 242 -3.96 -3.68 -5.20
N LEU A 243 -2.67 -3.91 -4.95
CA LEU A 243 -1.83 -4.74 -5.80
C LEU A 243 -2.35 -6.19 -5.91
N PHE A 244 -2.72 -6.81 -4.79
CA PHE A 244 -3.29 -8.17 -4.77
C PHE A 244 -4.69 -8.27 -5.39
N GLY A 245 -5.36 -7.13 -5.61
CA GLY A 245 -6.60 -7.02 -6.36
C GLY A 245 -6.39 -6.99 -7.88
N LEU A 246 -5.16 -6.85 -8.37
CA LEU A 246 -4.87 -6.90 -9.79
C LEU A 246 -4.95 -8.35 -10.31
N ASP A 247 -5.78 -8.54 -11.33
CA ASP A 247 -5.94 -9.79 -12.07
C ASP A 247 -5.13 -9.82 -13.37
N ARG A 248 -4.67 -8.64 -13.82
CA ARG A 248 -3.98 -8.41 -15.09
C ARG A 248 -2.99 -7.26 -14.95
N GLY A 249 -1.96 -7.26 -15.79
CA GLY A 249 -0.94 -6.22 -15.83
C GLY A 249 0.40 -6.80 -16.23
N ALA A 250 1.30 -5.94 -16.69
CA ALA A 250 2.70 -6.30 -16.91
C ALA A 250 3.46 -6.15 -15.60
N PHE A 251 4.48 -6.98 -15.38
CA PHE A 251 5.40 -6.82 -14.27
C PHE A 251 6.84 -6.76 -14.76
N THR A 252 7.67 -6.09 -13.98
CA THR A 252 9.11 -5.98 -14.25
C THR A 252 9.87 -5.92 -12.93
N MET A 253 10.80 -6.85 -12.74
CA MET A 253 11.73 -6.84 -11.62
C MET A 253 13.09 -6.32 -12.07
N GLN A 254 13.62 -5.36 -11.32
CA GLN A 254 14.92 -4.78 -11.54
C GLN A 254 15.80 -5.00 -10.32
N SER A 255 16.98 -5.57 -10.54
CA SER A 255 17.99 -5.68 -9.51
C SER A 255 18.62 -4.30 -9.27
N GLU A 256 18.45 -3.77 -8.06
CA GLU A 256 19.05 -2.50 -7.66
C GLU A 256 19.55 -2.57 -6.21
N THR A 257 20.67 -1.90 -5.93
CA THR A 257 21.15 -1.72 -4.56
C THR A 257 20.29 -0.66 -3.87
N LEU A 258 19.29 -1.12 -3.15
CA LEU A 258 18.38 -0.24 -2.42
C LEU A 258 19.11 0.41 -1.22
N PRO A 259 18.92 1.73 -0.98
CA PRO A 259 19.37 2.34 0.27
C PRO A 259 18.64 1.67 1.44
N SER A 260 19.36 1.39 2.53
CA SER A 260 18.91 0.59 3.69
C SER A 260 17.77 1.22 4.52
N THR A 261 17.11 2.25 4.01
CA THR A 261 16.00 2.96 4.65
C THR A 261 14.67 2.28 4.29
N GLY A 262 14.43 1.09 4.86
CA GLY A 262 13.19 0.34 4.69
C GLY A 262 12.15 0.64 5.78
N LEU A 263 10.88 0.33 5.47
CA LEU A 263 9.70 0.34 6.34
C LEU A 263 9.86 -0.63 7.53
N GLY A 264 10.70 -0.30 8.52
CA GLY A 264 10.86 -1.11 9.73
C GLY A 264 11.43 -2.51 9.47
N PRO A 265 11.12 -3.51 10.32
CA PRO A 265 11.71 -4.84 10.18
C PRO A 265 11.24 -5.52 8.89
N PRO A 266 12.13 -6.21 8.16
CA PRO A 266 11.81 -6.87 6.90
C PRO A 266 10.67 -7.90 7.08
N ILE A 267 9.66 -7.84 6.21
CA ILE A 267 8.51 -8.76 6.24
C ILE A 267 8.58 -9.72 5.06
N SER A 268 8.51 -11.02 5.32
CA SER A 268 8.45 -12.03 4.25
C SER A 268 7.19 -11.84 3.41
N LEU A 269 7.35 -11.78 2.08
CA LEU A 269 6.23 -11.68 1.15
C LEU A 269 5.24 -12.83 1.33
N LEU A 270 5.74 -14.07 1.49
CA LEU A 270 4.91 -15.27 1.70
C LEU A 270 4.01 -15.12 2.93
N ARG A 271 4.55 -14.57 4.02
CA ARG A 271 3.80 -14.35 5.27
C ARG A 271 2.66 -13.33 5.13
N LEU A 272 2.78 -12.41 4.17
CA LEU A 272 1.73 -11.41 3.90
C LEU A 272 0.60 -11.96 3.03
N MET A 273 0.87 -12.98 2.20
CA MET A 273 -0.06 -13.45 1.17
C MET A 273 -1.44 -13.85 1.73
N PRO A 274 -1.58 -14.66 2.81
CA PRO A 274 -2.89 -15.08 3.27
C PRO A 274 -3.79 -13.89 3.63
N ALA A 275 -3.24 -12.90 4.34
CA ALA A 275 -3.97 -11.70 4.72
C ALA A 275 -4.32 -10.83 3.50
N MET A 276 -3.37 -10.65 2.57
CA MET A 276 -3.59 -9.82 1.39
C MET A 276 -4.58 -10.44 0.42
N VAL A 277 -4.45 -11.73 0.08
CA VAL A 277 -5.38 -12.45 -0.79
C VAL A 277 -6.78 -12.48 -0.17
N SER A 278 -6.90 -12.75 1.14
CA SER A 278 -8.19 -12.74 1.84
C SER A 278 -8.90 -11.39 1.78
N ARG A 279 -8.15 -10.28 1.85
CA ARG A 279 -8.72 -8.92 1.77
C ARG A 279 -9.02 -8.49 0.34
N ALA A 280 -8.14 -8.81 -0.60
CA ALA A 280 -8.25 -8.38 -1.99
C ALA A 280 -9.32 -9.16 -2.76
N ARG A 281 -9.52 -10.44 -2.45
CA ARG A 281 -10.43 -11.32 -3.21
C ARG A 281 -11.73 -11.62 -2.48
N ARG A 282 -12.83 -11.55 -3.23
CA ARG A 282 -14.16 -12.00 -2.77
C ARG A 282 -14.26 -13.52 -2.82
N SER A 283 -15.14 -14.12 -2.00
CA SER A 283 -15.34 -15.58 -2.00
C SER A 283 -15.69 -16.11 -3.39
N ALA A 284 -16.59 -15.45 -4.11
CA ALA A 284 -16.97 -15.83 -5.47
C ALA A 284 -15.80 -15.78 -6.49
N GLU A 285 -14.82 -14.90 -6.29
CA GLU A 285 -13.63 -14.83 -7.15
C GLU A 285 -12.66 -15.97 -6.84
N LEU A 286 -12.51 -16.32 -5.56
CA LEU A 286 -11.74 -17.49 -5.14
C LEU A 286 -12.38 -18.78 -5.65
N GLU A 287 -13.71 -18.91 -5.52
CA GLU A 287 -14.46 -20.06 -6.07
C GLU A 287 -14.25 -20.18 -7.57
N ARG A 288 -14.34 -19.08 -8.33
CA ARG A 288 -14.09 -19.08 -9.77
C ARG A 288 -12.65 -19.48 -10.11
N ALA A 289 -11.68 -18.96 -9.37
CA ALA A 289 -10.26 -19.30 -9.58
C ALA A 289 -9.95 -20.76 -9.22
N LEU A 290 -10.64 -21.31 -8.22
CA LEU A 290 -10.47 -22.68 -7.77
C LEU A 290 -11.34 -23.70 -8.51
N ALA A 291 -12.36 -23.26 -9.26
CA ALA A 291 -13.31 -24.12 -9.95
C ALA A 291 -12.66 -25.24 -10.79
N PRO A 292 -11.56 -25.00 -11.54
CA PRO A 292 -10.87 -26.06 -12.29
C PRO A 292 -10.29 -27.17 -11.40
N TYR A 293 -10.00 -26.87 -10.13
CA TYR A 293 -9.35 -27.75 -9.17
C TYR A 293 -10.33 -28.40 -8.19
N LEU A 294 -11.56 -27.87 -8.07
CA LEU A 294 -12.58 -28.39 -7.14
C LEU A 294 -12.83 -29.90 -7.27
N PRO A 295 -13.09 -30.47 -8.47
CA PRO A 295 -13.38 -31.89 -8.60
C PRO A 295 -12.12 -32.76 -8.60
N VAL A 296 -10.93 -32.15 -8.62
CA VAL A 296 -9.67 -32.86 -8.83
C VAL A 296 -9.04 -33.22 -7.51
N ARG A 297 -8.47 -34.43 -7.44
CA ARG A 297 -7.60 -34.84 -6.34
C ARG A 297 -6.28 -34.09 -6.42
N LEU A 298 -5.93 -33.43 -5.34
CA LEU A 298 -4.67 -32.71 -5.22
C LEU A 298 -3.64 -33.59 -4.51
N GLU A 299 -2.38 -33.39 -4.84
CA GLU A 299 -1.24 -33.99 -4.15
C GLU A 299 -0.31 -32.90 -3.61
N ARG A 300 0.26 -33.17 -2.43
CA ARG A 300 1.32 -32.34 -1.85
C ARG A 300 2.62 -32.61 -2.58
N THR A 301 3.28 -31.56 -3.04
CA THR A 301 4.63 -31.67 -3.58
C THR A 301 5.67 -31.65 -2.46
N GLU A 302 6.93 -31.92 -2.79
CA GLU A 302 8.07 -31.75 -1.87
C GLU A 302 8.17 -30.33 -1.27
N ARG A 303 7.53 -29.35 -1.90
CA ARG A 303 7.55 -27.95 -1.46
C ARG A 303 6.50 -27.65 -0.39
N PHE A 304 5.53 -28.53 -0.18
CA PHE A 304 4.37 -28.24 0.66
C PHE A 304 4.76 -27.82 2.08
N GLU A 305 5.60 -28.61 2.76
CA GLU A 305 6.02 -28.32 4.14
C GLU A 305 6.84 -27.01 4.23
N GLY A 306 7.72 -26.76 3.26
CA GLY A 306 8.52 -25.54 3.21
C GLY A 306 7.69 -24.28 3.00
N GLU A 307 6.75 -24.31 2.05
CA GLU A 307 5.87 -23.18 1.73
C GLU A 307 4.89 -22.91 2.88
N THR A 308 4.27 -23.95 3.45
CA THR A 308 3.36 -23.80 4.59
C THR A 308 4.05 -23.22 5.83
N ALA A 309 5.29 -23.64 6.12
CA ALA A 309 6.10 -23.03 7.17
C ALA A 309 6.41 -21.55 6.86
N ALA A 310 6.75 -21.22 5.62
CA ALA A 310 7.07 -19.86 5.20
C ALA A 310 5.88 -18.89 5.22
N LEU A 311 4.65 -19.40 5.04
CA LEU A 311 3.41 -18.63 5.21
C LEU A 311 3.21 -18.19 6.67
N GLY A 312 3.88 -18.81 7.64
CA GLY A 312 3.83 -18.40 9.05
C GLY A 312 2.43 -18.48 9.67
N LEU A 313 1.68 -19.51 9.27
CA LEU A 313 0.29 -19.73 9.68
C LEU A 313 0.20 -20.04 11.18
N ALA A 314 -0.90 -19.64 11.81
CA ALA A 314 -1.21 -20.06 13.18
C ALA A 314 -1.49 -21.58 13.20
N PRO A 315 -1.30 -22.29 14.33
CA PRO A 315 -1.55 -23.74 14.40
C PRO A 315 -2.95 -24.14 13.96
N ALA A 316 -3.96 -23.34 14.30
CA ALA A 316 -5.33 -23.57 13.85
C ALA A 316 -5.48 -23.47 12.32
N ASP A 317 -4.77 -22.55 11.69
CA ASP A 317 -4.82 -22.36 10.23
C ASP A 317 -4.01 -23.45 9.52
N GLN A 318 -2.95 -23.95 10.14
CA GLN A 318 -2.17 -25.09 9.64
C GLN A 318 -2.98 -26.39 9.67
N ALA A 319 -3.74 -26.64 10.74
CA ALA A 319 -4.64 -27.80 10.83
C ALA A 319 -5.72 -27.82 9.72
N ARG A 320 -6.11 -26.64 9.19
CA ARG A 320 -7.04 -26.55 8.05
C ARG A 320 -6.43 -27.02 6.74
N LEU A 321 -5.11 -27.14 6.66
CA LEU A 321 -4.41 -27.69 5.50
C LEU A 321 -4.36 -29.21 5.53
N ASP A 322 -4.61 -29.84 6.69
CA ASP A 322 -4.52 -31.30 6.83
C ASP A 322 -5.37 -32.04 5.78
N PRO A 323 -6.63 -31.66 5.50
CA PRO A 323 -7.42 -32.33 4.46
C PRO A 323 -6.88 -32.16 3.02
N LEU A 324 -6.03 -31.15 2.77
CA LEU A 324 -5.50 -30.85 1.44
C LEU A 324 -4.36 -31.81 1.09
N GLY A 325 -4.47 -32.47 -0.07
CA GLY A 325 -3.38 -33.24 -0.65
C GLY A 325 -3.24 -34.70 -0.17
N HIS A 326 -4.25 -35.23 0.54
CA HIS A 326 -4.32 -36.65 0.96
C HIS A 326 -5.25 -37.49 0.07
N GLY A 327 -5.26 -37.25 -1.25
CA GLY A 327 -6.11 -37.99 -2.20
C GLY A 327 -7.60 -37.61 -2.15
N HIS A 328 -7.97 -36.62 -1.34
CA HIS A 328 -9.28 -35.98 -1.37
C HIS A 328 -9.38 -34.97 -2.53
N SER A 329 -10.60 -34.81 -3.04
CA SER A 329 -10.88 -33.67 -3.92
C SER A 329 -10.80 -32.36 -3.13
N LEU A 330 -10.47 -31.25 -3.80
CA LEU A 330 -10.51 -29.95 -3.13
C LEU A 330 -11.92 -29.63 -2.61
N SER A 331 -12.98 -30.05 -3.31
CA SER A 331 -14.36 -29.91 -2.82
C SER A 331 -14.62 -30.66 -1.52
N GLU A 332 -14.10 -31.88 -1.35
CA GLU A 332 -14.23 -32.65 -0.10
C GLU A 332 -13.50 -31.95 1.05
N ALA A 333 -12.26 -31.52 0.80
CA ALA A 333 -11.46 -30.82 1.80
C ALA A 333 -12.15 -29.53 2.27
N LEU A 334 -12.66 -28.72 1.34
CA LEU A 334 -13.39 -27.49 1.67
C LEU A 334 -14.75 -27.78 2.34
N GLY A 335 -15.39 -28.91 2.04
CA GLY A 335 -16.65 -29.34 2.64
C GLY A 335 -16.57 -29.64 4.15
N THR A 336 -15.36 -29.80 4.70
CA THR A 336 -15.15 -29.95 6.15
C THR A 336 -15.26 -28.64 6.93
N CYS A 337 -15.26 -27.49 6.24
CA CYS A 337 -15.37 -26.17 6.87
C CYS A 337 -16.79 -25.91 7.37
N THR A 338 -16.94 -25.59 8.65
CA THR A 338 -18.25 -25.41 9.30
C THR A 338 -18.76 -23.97 9.25
N SER A 339 -17.89 -22.99 8.98
CA SER A 339 -18.26 -21.58 8.88
C SER A 339 -17.85 -20.96 7.55
N GLN A 340 -18.57 -19.92 7.10
CA GLN A 340 -18.21 -19.17 5.88
C GLN A 340 -16.82 -18.51 5.98
N ARG A 341 -16.44 -18.08 7.19
CA ARG A 341 -15.12 -17.49 7.44
C ARG A 341 -14.02 -18.54 7.25
N ASP A 342 -14.22 -19.73 7.80
CA ASP A 342 -13.28 -20.85 7.67
C ASP A 342 -13.17 -21.30 6.22
N LEU A 343 -14.31 -21.42 5.52
CA LEU A 343 -14.33 -21.74 4.10
C LEU A 343 -13.54 -20.73 3.27
N LYS A 344 -13.74 -19.43 3.49
CA LYS A 344 -12.98 -18.38 2.79
C LYS A 344 -11.48 -18.53 3.04
N LEU A 345 -11.08 -18.73 4.30
CA LEU A 345 -9.67 -18.89 4.65
C LEU A 345 -9.07 -20.14 4.00
N ALA A 346 -9.78 -21.28 4.02
CA ALA A 346 -9.35 -22.51 3.38
C ALA A 346 -9.18 -22.33 1.86
N MET A 347 -10.11 -21.62 1.20
CA MET A 347 -9.98 -21.28 -0.23
C MET A 347 -8.78 -20.37 -0.49
N VAL A 348 -8.52 -19.38 0.36
CA VAL A 348 -7.33 -18.52 0.25
C VAL A 348 -6.05 -19.35 0.31
N LEU A 349 -5.95 -20.27 1.29
CA LEU A 349 -4.78 -21.10 1.46
C LEU A 349 -4.60 -22.10 0.31
N ALA A 350 -5.69 -22.75 -0.12
CA ALA A 350 -5.66 -23.65 -1.28
C ALA A 350 -5.23 -22.91 -2.55
N TYR A 351 -5.79 -21.72 -2.80
CA TYR A 351 -5.40 -20.87 -3.92
C TYR A 351 -3.90 -20.55 -3.87
N ILE A 352 -3.40 -20.10 -2.71
CA ILE A 352 -1.97 -19.78 -2.56
C ILE A 352 -1.09 -21.00 -2.83
N LEU A 353 -1.39 -22.14 -2.20
CA LEU A 353 -0.57 -23.34 -2.33
C LEU A 353 -0.60 -23.93 -3.75
N ILE A 354 -1.73 -23.85 -4.46
CA ILE A 354 -1.81 -24.23 -5.88
C ILE A 354 -0.93 -23.30 -6.73
N GLN A 355 -1.05 -21.98 -6.53
CA GLN A 355 -0.26 -21.00 -7.28
C GLN A 355 1.24 -21.08 -7.00
N LEU A 356 1.65 -21.53 -5.80
CA LEU A 356 3.05 -21.79 -5.47
C LEU A 356 3.56 -23.15 -5.98
N GLY A 357 2.69 -24.00 -6.52
CA GLY A 357 3.02 -25.39 -6.90
C GLY A 357 3.28 -26.31 -5.70
N ALA A 358 2.82 -25.92 -4.51
CA ALA A 358 2.84 -26.77 -3.31
C ALA A 358 1.71 -27.82 -3.33
N LEU A 359 0.62 -27.52 -4.04
CA LEU A 359 -0.46 -28.45 -4.34
C LEU A 359 -0.62 -28.55 -5.86
N ILE A 360 -0.63 -29.76 -6.39
CA ILE A 360 -0.80 -30.01 -7.84
C ILE A 360 -1.91 -31.02 -8.13
N PRO A 361 -2.59 -30.93 -9.28
CA PRO A 361 -3.52 -31.95 -9.75
C PRO A 361 -2.83 -33.31 -9.95
N GLN A 362 -3.43 -34.39 -9.44
CA GLN A 362 -2.90 -35.76 -9.52
C GLN A 362 -2.70 -36.26 -10.98
N TYR A 363 -3.43 -35.72 -11.95
CA TYR A 363 -3.28 -36.08 -13.37
C TYR A 363 -1.89 -35.75 -13.96
N SER A 364 -1.12 -34.90 -13.29
CA SER A 364 0.15 -34.36 -13.79
C SER A 364 1.34 -35.33 -13.64
N LEU A 365 1.21 -36.41 -12.86
CA LEU A 365 2.33 -37.32 -12.55
C LEU A 365 2.43 -38.54 -13.49
N HIS A 366 1.38 -38.84 -14.25
CA HIS A 366 1.38 -39.97 -15.18
C HIS A 366 1.80 -39.60 -16.61
N ALA A 367 2.01 -38.31 -16.91
CA ALA A 367 2.49 -37.84 -18.22
C ALA A 367 4.02 -37.72 -18.32
N SER A 368 4.75 -37.91 -17.20
CA SER A 368 6.20 -37.69 -17.10
C SER A 368 7.00 -38.96 -16.75
N ARG A 369 6.46 -40.15 -17.05
CA ARG A 369 7.19 -41.41 -16.92
C ARG A 369 7.37 -42.10 -18.26
#